data_AF-A0A4P1RJA7-F1
#
_entry.id   AF-A0A4P1RJA7-F1
#
_cell.length_a   1.000
_cell.length_b   1.000
_cell.length_c   1.000
_cell.angle_alpha   90.00
_cell.angle_beta   90.00
_cell.angle_gamma   90.00
#
_symmetry.space_group_name_H-M   'P 1'
#
loop_
_entity.id
_entity.type
_entity.pdbx_description
1 polymer ?
#
loop_
_entity_poly.entity_id
_entity_poly.type
_entity_poly.pdbx_seq_one_letter_code
_entity_poly.pdbx_strand_id
1 'polypeptide(L)'
;MVSAAIARNVVGAIGNVISFGLFFSPAPTFYGIIKKKNVEEFKPDPYLATVLNCAFWVFYGLPFVHPNSLLVLSINAVGLGFEFIYLTIFYVYAPTKGRKKVLLFLLIEGIFFAAVVLITMLVLHGTYKRSLVVGIICDVFNVMMYASPLTIMAKVIKSKSVKYMPFWLSLANFLNGVCWTTYALIHPFDIYVLISNSIGAFSGLIQLTLYACYCGNKGQDKDDVESKPKEKGKSFSLKQCAISIALAVGLITGVPTFGCPTDAHAANPVLPDLSVLISGPPIKDPGALLRYALPIDNKAIREVQKPLEDITDSLKIAGVKALDSVERNARQASRALEQGKTLIVSGLAESKKEHGVELLNKLEAGIEELQLIVQDRNRDAVASKQKELLQYVGGVEEYMVDGFPYEVPEEYRNMPLLKGRAEVDMKVKIKDNPNLEECVFHIVLDGYNAPVTAGNFVDLVERHFYDGMEIQRADGFVVQTGDPEGPAEGFIDPSTEKTRTIPLELMVEGEKAPVYGATLEELGLYKAQTKLPFNAFGTMAMARDEFENNSGSSQVFWLLKESELTPSNANILDGRYAVFGYVTINEDYLADLKVGDIIESIQVVSGLQNLVNPTYKIAG
;
A
#
# COMPACT_ATOMS: atom_id res chain seq x y z
N MET A 1 -17.64 -27.86 -47.30
CA MET A 1 -18.29 -27.41 -46.04
C MET A 1 -17.46 -27.93 -44.88
N VAL A 2 -16.99 -27.06 -43.98
CA VAL A 2 -16.24 -27.48 -42.78
C VAL A 2 -17.26 -28.02 -41.76
N SER A 3 -17.05 -29.22 -41.22
CA SER A 3 -17.95 -29.77 -40.20
C SER A 3 -17.75 -29.04 -38.86
N ALA A 4 -18.80 -28.98 -38.03
CA ALA A 4 -18.73 -28.33 -36.71
C ALA A 4 -17.61 -28.93 -35.83
N ALA A 5 -17.40 -30.25 -35.91
CA ALA A 5 -16.32 -30.93 -35.20
C ALA A 5 -14.92 -30.47 -35.66
N ILE A 6 -14.71 -30.31 -36.97
CA ILE A 6 -13.43 -29.80 -37.51
C ILE A 6 -13.24 -28.35 -37.06
N ALA A 7 -14.27 -27.51 -37.15
CA ALA A 7 -14.20 -26.12 -36.70
C ALA A 7 -13.87 -26.00 -35.20
N ARG A 8 -14.55 -26.78 -34.34
CA ARG A 8 -14.29 -26.83 -32.89
C ARG A 8 -12.85 -27.23 -32.60
N ASN A 9 -12.32 -28.24 -33.29
CA ASN A 9 -10.94 -28.69 -33.11
C ASN A 9 -9.92 -27.64 -33.53
N VAL A 10 -10.14 -26.96 -34.66
CA VAL A 10 -9.24 -25.89 -35.14
C VAL A 10 -9.22 -24.73 -34.15
N VAL A 11 -10.40 -24.26 -33.70
CA VAL A 11 -10.49 -23.17 -32.71
C VAL A 11 -9.84 -23.58 -31.38
N GLY A 12 -10.10 -24.80 -30.90
CA GLY A 12 -9.49 -25.30 -29.68
C GLY A 12 -7.97 -25.45 -29.78
N ALA A 13 -7.43 -25.83 -30.94
CA ALA A 13 -6.00 -25.89 -31.18
C ALA A 13 -5.35 -24.49 -31.15
N ILE A 14 -6.00 -23.49 -31.76
CA ILE A 14 -5.56 -22.09 -31.69
C ILE A 14 -5.60 -21.60 -30.23
N GLY A 15 -6.68 -21.89 -29.51
CA GLY A 15 -6.79 -21.57 -28.08
C GLY A 15 -5.67 -22.19 -27.25
N ASN A 16 -5.32 -23.45 -27.51
CA ASN A 16 -4.18 -24.12 -26.86
C ASN A 16 -2.85 -23.38 -27.12
N VAL A 17 -2.59 -22.94 -28.36
CA VAL A 17 -1.36 -22.20 -28.69
C VAL A 17 -1.30 -20.84 -27.99
N ILE A 18 -2.41 -20.10 -27.94
CA ILE A 18 -2.45 -18.80 -27.27
C ILE A 18 -2.28 -18.98 -25.75
N SER A 19 -3.03 -19.90 -25.15
CA SER A 19 -2.93 -20.25 -23.74
C SER A 19 -1.52 -20.71 -23.36
N PHE A 20 -0.82 -21.47 -24.21
CA PHE A 20 0.57 -21.85 -23.98
C PHE A 20 1.46 -20.61 -23.84
N GLY A 21 1.29 -19.62 -24.73
CA GLY A 21 2.00 -18.34 -24.64
C GLY A 21 1.70 -17.57 -23.34
N LEU A 22 0.44 -17.61 -22.86
CA LEU A 22 0.04 -17.01 -21.59
C LEU A 22 0.70 -17.72 -20.40
N PHE A 23 0.71 -19.06 -20.35
CA PHE A 23 1.41 -19.83 -19.31
C PHE A 23 2.93 -19.64 -19.37
N PHE A 24 3.49 -19.41 -20.56
CA PHE A 24 4.91 -19.11 -20.72
C PHE A 24 5.29 -17.67 -20.33
N SER A 25 4.32 -16.76 -20.24
CA SER A 25 4.58 -15.33 -20.01
C SER A 25 5.37 -14.99 -18.74
N PRO A 26 5.29 -15.74 -17.62
CA PRO A 26 6.12 -15.50 -16.44
C PRO A 26 7.57 -15.99 -16.56
N ALA A 27 7.94 -16.73 -17.62
CA ALA A 27 9.27 -17.31 -17.76
C ALA A 27 10.44 -16.30 -17.62
N PRO A 28 10.38 -15.07 -18.17
CA PRO A 28 11.44 -14.07 -17.95
C PRO A 28 11.62 -13.69 -16.47
N THR A 29 10.51 -13.62 -15.72
CA THR A 29 10.52 -13.34 -14.28
C THR A 29 11.24 -14.45 -13.51
N PHE A 30 10.90 -15.72 -13.76
CA PHE A 30 11.54 -16.86 -13.10
C PHE A 30 12.99 -17.07 -13.53
N TYR A 31 13.34 -16.74 -14.77
CA TYR A 31 14.74 -16.68 -15.19
C TYR A 31 15.53 -15.65 -14.37
N GLY A 32 14.93 -14.49 -14.06
CA GLY A 32 15.48 -13.50 -13.14
C GLY A 32 15.74 -14.07 -11.74
N ILE A 33 14.77 -14.80 -11.18
CA ILE A 33 14.90 -15.47 -9.87
C ILE A 33 16.08 -16.45 -9.87
N ILE A 34 16.20 -17.29 -10.91
CA ILE A 34 17.32 -18.24 -11.04
C ILE A 34 18.66 -17.49 -11.05
N LYS A 35 18.77 -16.43 -11.85
CA LYS A 35 20.01 -15.66 -12.01
C LYS A 35 20.42 -14.99 -10.69
N LYS A 36 19.46 -14.43 -9.96
CA LYS A 36 19.69 -13.73 -8.70
C LYS A 36 19.79 -14.66 -7.49
N LYS A 37 19.37 -15.93 -7.64
CA LYS A 37 19.22 -16.92 -6.57
C LYS A 37 18.36 -16.42 -5.40
N ASN A 38 17.42 -15.51 -5.68
CA ASN A 38 16.57 -14.88 -4.70
C ASN A 38 15.22 -14.59 -5.36
N VAL A 39 14.13 -14.85 -4.64
CA VAL A 39 12.75 -14.56 -5.09
C VAL A 39 12.37 -13.09 -4.93
N GLU A 40 13.20 -12.26 -4.31
CA GLU A 40 12.95 -10.84 -4.07
C GLU A 40 11.55 -10.63 -3.44
N GLU A 41 10.73 -9.75 -4.01
CA GLU A 41 9.35 -9.50 -3.57
C GLU A 41 8.31 -10.35 -4.30
N PHE A 42 8.75 -11.27 -5.19
CA PHE A 42 7.80 -12.09 -5.93
C PHE A 42 7.01 -12.97 -4.96
N LYS A 43 5.69 -13.00 -5.17
CA LYS A 43 4.76 -13.78 -4.35
C LYS A 43 4.34 -15.07 -5.10
N PRO A 44 4.22 -16.22 -4.40
CA PRO A 44 3.79 -17.47 -5.03
C PRO A 44 2.28 -17.53 -5.28
N ASP A 45 1.50 -16.61 -4.69
CA ASP A 45 0.03 -16.64 -4.65
C ASP A 45 -0.66 -16.78 -6.02
N PRO A 46 -0.26 -16.05 -7.09
CA PRO A 46 -0.89 -16.21 -8.40
C PRO A 46 -0.68 -17.61 -9.00
N TYR A 47 0.46 -18.24 -8.73
CA TYR A 47 0.82 -19.56 -9.23
C TYR A 47 0.07 -20.66 -8.48
N LEU A 48 -0.05 -20.54 -7.15
CA LEU A 48 -0.89 -21.43 -6.32
C LEU A 48 -2.36 -21.41 -6.78
N ALA A 49 -2.94 -20.22 -6.93
CA ALA A 49 -4.30 -20.07 -7.44
C ALA A 49 -4.48 -20.71 -8.84
N THR A 50 -3.47 -20.57 -9.71
CA THR A 50 -3.50 -21.13 -11.07
C THR A 50 -3.35 -22.66 -11.07
N VAL A 51 -2.57 -23.25 -10.15
CA VAL A 51 -2.49 -24.71 -9.94
C VAL A 51 -3.88 -25.28 -9.69
N LEU A 52 -4.59 -24.72 -8.70
CA LEU A 52 -5.91 -25.23 -8.32
C LEU A 52 -6.94 -25.05 -9.45
N ASN A 53 -6.93 -23.91 -10.14
CA ASN A 53 -7.79 -23.67 -11.31
C ASN A 53 -7.51 -24.67 -12.44
N CYS A 54 -6.25 -24.86 -12.82
CA CYS A 54 -5.86 -25.82 -13.84
C CYS A 54 -6.20 -27.26 -13.44
N ALA A 55 -6.01 -27.65 -12.17
CA ALA A 55 -6.37 -28.97 -11.68
C ALA A 55 -7.87 -29.26 -11.85
N PHE A 56 -8.74 -28.30 -11.51
CA PHE A 56 -10.18 -28.45 -11.73
C PHE A 56 -10.56 -28.51 -13.20
N TRP A 57 -9.96 -27.70 -14.07
CA TRP A 57 -10.22 -27.77 -15.52
C TRP A 57 -9.69 -29.06 -16.17
N VAL A 58 -8.57 -29.62 -15.67
CA VAL A 58 -8.10 -30.96 -16.06
C VAL A 58 -9.13 -32.01 -15.65
N PHE A 59 -9.60 -31.97 -14.39
CA PHE A 59 -10.61 -32.92 -13.91
C PHE A 59 -11.92 -32.80 -14.68
N TYR A 60 -12.36 -31.57 -14.96
CA TYR A 60 -13.51 -31.27 -15.79
C TYR A 60 -13.41 -31.92 -17.17
N GLY A 61 -12.32 -31.68 -17.89
CA GLY A 61 -12.14 -32.15 -19.27
C GLY A 61 -11.93 -33.66 -19.44
N LEU A 62 -11.86 -34.43 -18.34
CA LEU A 62 -11.76 -35.89 -18.42
C LEU A 62 -13.06 -36.47 -19.01
N PRO A 63 -12.99 -37.45 -19.94
CA PRO A 63 -14.18 -37.96 -20.63
C PRO A 63 -15.28 -38.54 -19.73
N PHE A 64 -14.93 -39.01 -18.53
CA PHE A 64 -15.86 -39.56 -17.54
C PHE A 64 -16.46 -38.51 -16.59
N VAL A 65 -16.02 -37.24 -16.70
CA VAL A 65 -16.58 -36.06 -16.03
C VAL A 65 -17.34 -35.21 -17.04
N HIS A 66 -16.67 -34.74 -18.09
CA HIS A 66 -17.25 -33.98 -19.19
C HIS A 66 -16.73 -34.47 -20.56
N PRO A 67 -17.53 -35.29 -21.28
CA PRO A 67 -17.17 -35.80 -22.59
C PRO A 67 -16.92 -34.68 -23.63
N ASN A 68 -16.02 -34.93 -24.59
CA ASN A 68 -15.72 -34.04 -25.74
C ASN A 68 -15.00 -32.71 -25.42
N SER A 69 -14.38 -32.57 -24.22
CA SER A 69 -13.57 -31.40 -23.84
C SER A 69 -12.08 -31.70 -23.64
N LEU A 70 -11.53 -32.65 -24.42
CA LEU A 70 -10.11 -33.03 -24.36
C LEU A 70 -9.13 -31.87 -24.62
N LEU A 71 -9.52 -30.89 -25.45
CA LEU A 71 -8.67 -29.72 -25.73
C LEU A 71 -8.60 -28.74 -24.55
N VAL A 72 -9.64 -28.71 -23.70
CA VAL A 72 -9.63 -27.96 -22.42
C VAL A 72 -8.73 -28.69 -21.42
N LEU A 73 -8.83 -30.03 -21.36
CA LEU A 73 -7.95 -30.86 -20.53
C LEU A 73 -6.48 -30.63 -20.91
N SER A 74 -6.14 -30.74 -22.20
CA SER A 74 -4.73 -30.70 -22.65
C SER A 74 -4.05 -29.40 -22.28
N ILE A 75 -4.71 -28.27 -22.45
CA ILE A 75 -4.08 -26.98 -22.18
C ILE A 75 -3.89 -26.74 -20.69
N ASN A 76 -4.86 -27.16 -19.88
CA ASN A 76 -4.77 -27.01 -18.43
C ASN A 76 -3.77 -28.00 -17.83
N ALA A 77 -3.57 -29.17 -18.45
CA ALA A 77 -2.48 -30.08 -18.07
C ALA A 77 -1.10 -29.49 -18.37
N VAL A 78 -0.95 -28.80 -19.52
CA VAL A 78 0.28 -28.06 -19.83
C VAL A 78 0.48 -26.90 -18.86
N GLY A 79 -0.58 -26.13 -18.57
CA GLY A 79 -0.56 -25.05 -17.58
C GLY A 79 -0.12 -25.55 -16.21
N LEU A 80 -0.72 -26.63 -15.72
CA LEU A 80 -0.34 -27.26 -14.46
C LEU A 80 1.15 -27.64 -14.42
N GLY A 81 1.70 -28.12 -15.54
CA GLY A 81 3.14 -28.37 -15.69
C GLY A 81 4.00 -27.11 -15.53
N PHE A 82 3.62 -26.00 -16.20
CA PHE A 82 4.29 -24.70 -16.04
C PHE A 82 4.23 -24.20 -14.59
N GLU A 83 3.04 -24.24 -13.99
CA GLU A 83 2.84 -23.76 -12.62
C GLU A 83 3.68 -24.56 -11.61
N PHE A 84 3.79 -25.88 -11.76
CA PHE A 84 4.69 -26.68 -10.92
C PHE A 84 6.17 -26.35 -11.15
N ILE A 85 6.59 -26.07 -12.39
CA ILE A 85 7.96 -25.61 -12.68
C ILE A 85 8.23 -24.28 -11.97
N TYR A 86 7.33 -23.31 -12.10
CA TYR A 86 7.44 -22.00 -11.47
C TYR A 86 7.47 -22.10 -9.94
N LEU A 87 6.55 -22.85 -9.34
CA LEU A 87 6.54 -23.07 -7.89
C LEU A 87 7.77 -23.82 -7.40
N THR A 88 8.32 -24.75 -8.20
CA THR A 88 9.58 -25.43 -7.86
C THR A 88 10.75 -24.44 -7.85
N ILE A 89 10.88 -23.61 -8.89
CA ILE A 89 11.91 -22.57 -8.94
C ILE A 89 11.75 -21.61 -7.76
N PHE A 90 10.53 -21.14 -7.49
CA PHE A 90 10.22 -20.30 -6.34
C PHE A 90 10.66 -20.97 -5.05
N TYR A 91 10.25 -22.21 -4.81
CA TYR A 91 10.57 -22.97 -3.62
C TYR A 91 12.08 -23.11 -3.40
N VAL A 92 12.84 -23.40 -4.45
CA VAL A 92 14.31 -23.55 -4.37
C VAL A 92 14.97 -22.26 -3.88
N TYR A 93 14.55 -21.10 -4.39
CA TYR A 93 15.20 -19.81 -4.08
C TYR A 93 14.51 -18.99 -2.98
N ALA A 94 13.33 -19.42 -2.51
CA ALA A 94 12.58 -18.71 -1.48
C ALA A 94 13.18 -18.91 -0.08
N PRO A 95 13.02 -17.93 0.82
CA PRO A 95 13.31 -18.11 2.25
C PRO A 95 12.36 -19.15 2.88
N THR A 96 12.70 -19.62 4.08
CA THR A 96 11.96 -20.68 4.81
C THR A 96 10.47 -20.36 4.96
N LYS A 97 10.09 -19.11 5.25
CA LYS A 97 8.69 -18.67 5.33
C LYS A 97 7.95 -18.90 3.99
N GLY A 98 8.55 -18.49 2.86
CA GLY A 98 8.00 -18.70 1.52
C GLY A 98 7.90 -20.18 1.12
N ARG A 99 8.91 -20.99 1.46
CA ARG A 99 8.89 -22.45 1.24
C ARG A 99 7.76 -23.14 2.01
N LYS A 100 7.60 -22.80 3.30
CA LYS A 100 6.51 -23.30 4.14
C LYS A 100 5.15 -22.92 3.57
N LYS A 101 4.98 -21.67 3.11
CA LYS A 101 3.75 -21.21 2.45
C LYS A 101 3.40 -22.07 1.24
N VAL A 102 4.35 -22.27 0.31
CA VAL A 102 4.12 -23.10 -0.88
C VAL A 102 3.70 -24.53 -0.50
N LEU A 103 4.41 -25.17 0.44
CA LEU A 103 4.08 -26.55 0.86
C LEU A 103 2.72 -26.63 1.54
N LEU A 104 2.41 -25.70 2.44
CA LEU A 104 1.15 -25.69 3.18
C LEU A 104 -0.04 -25.48 2.24
N PHE A 105 0.03 -24.51 1.35
CA PHE A 105 -1.05 -24.23 0.41
C PHE A 105 -1.23 -25.37 -0.60
N LEU A 106 -0.15 -25.92 -1.17
CA LEU A 106 -0.26 -27.09 -2.06
C LEU A 106 -0.85 -28.31 -1.34
N LEU A 107 -0.56 -28.51 -0.04
CA LEU A 107 -1.17 -29.57 0.75
C LEU A 107 -2.67 -29.32 0.93
N ILE A 108 -3.07 -28.11 1.30
CA ILE A 108 -4.48 -27.72 1.48
C ILE A 108 -5.25 -27.87 0.16
N GLU A 109 -4.70 -27.35 -0.94
CA GLU A 109 -5.24 -27.46 -2.29
C GLU A 109 -5.36 -28.93 -2.72
N GLY A 110 -4.33 -29.74 -2.45
CA GLY A 110 -4.33 -31.17 -2.75
C GLY A 110 -5.42 -31.93 -1.99
N ILE A 111 -5.58 -31.66 -0.69
CA ILE A 111 -6.64 -32.27 0.13
C ILE A 111 -8.03 -31.84 -0.38
N PHE A 112 -8.21 -30.54 -0.63
CA PHE A 112 -9.47 -30.00 -1.13
C PHE A 112 -9.84 -30.58 -2.51
N PHE A 113 -8.89 -30.59 -3.45
CA PHE A 113 -9.06 -31.18 -4.77
C PHE A 113 -9.40 -32.67 -4.67
N ALA A 114 -8.66 -33.44 -3.87
CA ALA A 114 -8.92 -34.86 -3.66
C ALA A 114 -10.33 -35.11 -3.09
N ALA A 115 -10.76 -34.29 -2.12
CA ALA A 115 -12.11 -34.39 -1.55
C ALA A 115 -13.19 -34.14 -2.62
N VAL A 116 -13.04 -33.10 -3.45
CA VAL A 116 -14.00 -32.82 -4.54
C VAL A 116 -14.02 -33.95 -5.57
N VAL A 117 -12.87 -34.49 -5.95
CA VAL A 117 -12.77 -35.62 -6.88
C VAL A 117 -13.47 -36.85 -6.30
N LEU A 118 -13.19 -37.21 -5.04
CA LEU A 118 -13.81 -38.36 -4.38
C LEU A 118 -15.32 -38.22 -4.28
N ILE A 119 -15.82 -37.07 -3.80
CA ILE A 119 -17.27 -36.80 -3.71
C ILE A 119 -17.90 -36.88 -5.10
N THR A 120 -17.30 -36.25 -6.10
CA THR A 120 -17.81 -36.26 -7.48
C THR A 120 -17.88 -37.69 -8.04
N MET A 121 -16.85 -38.49 -7.81
CA MET A 121 -16.77 -39.84 -8.41
C MET A 121 -17.63 -40.86 -7.67
N LEU A 122 -17.74 -40.77 -6.34
CA LEU A 122 -18.47 -41.73 -5.50
C LEU A 122 -19.96 -41.39 -5.35
N VAL A 123 -20.31 -40.10 -5.27
CA VAL A 123 -21.69 -39.66 -5.01
C VAL A 123 -22.43 -39.35 -6.31
N LEU A 124 -21.76 -38.69 -7.28
CA LEU A 124 -22.41 -38.25 -8.52
C LEU A 124 -22.29 -39.32 -9.61
N HIS A 125 -23.44 -39.82 -10.02
CA HIS A 125 -23.56 -40.84 -11.08
C HIS A 125 -23.93 -40.19 -12.42
N GLY A 126 -23.21 -40.57 -13.48
CA GLY A 126 -23.38 -40.04 -14.83
C GLY A 126 -22.63 -38.73 -15.08
N THR A 127 -22.24 -38.52 -16.33
CA THR A 127 -21.43 -37.36 -16.75
C THR A 127 -22.18 -36.04 -16.59
N TYR A 128 -23.51 -36.01 -16.76
CA TYR A 128 -24.31 -34.79 -16.60
C TYR A 128 -24.16 -34.14 -15.21
N LYS A 129 -24.35 -34.92 -14.13
CA LYS A 129 -24.25 -34.39 -12.75
C LYS A 129 -22.82 -34.01 -12.38
N ARG A 130 -21.84 -34.81 -12.85
CA ARG A 130 -20.40 -34.53 -12.64
C ARG A 130 -19.99 -33.23 -13.35
N SER A 131 -20.37 -33.09 -14.62
CA SER A 131 -20.17 -31.86 -15.40
C SER A 131 -20.76 -30.64 -14.73
N LEU A 132 -21.98 -30.75 -14.17
CA LEU A 132 -22.64 -29.65 -13.47
C LEU A 132 -21.86 -29.17 -12.25
N VAL A 133 -21.54 -30.08 -11.33
CA VAL A 133 -20.88 -29.71 -10.08
C VAL A 133 -19.45 -29.23 -10.34
N VAL A 134 -18.68 -29.99 -11.12
CA VAL A 134 -17.28 -29.63 -11.42
C VAL A 134 -17.21 -28.36 -12.27
N GLY A 135 -18.12 -28.19 -13.23
CA GLY A 135 -18.19 -26.99 -14.07
C GLY A 135 -18.48 -25.73 -13.26
N ILE A 136 -19.44 -25.76 -12.32
CA ILE A 136 -19.71 -24.63 -11.42
C ILE A 136 -18.46 -24.28 -10.58
N ILE A 137 -17.77 -25.30 -10.06
CA ILE A 137 -16.54 -25.09 -9.28
C ILE A 137 -15.47 -24.41 -10.16
N CYS A 138 -15.27 -24.91 -11.38
CA CYS A 138 -14.34 -24.30 -12.34
C CYS A 138 -14.69 -22.83 -12.61
N ASP A 139 -15.98 -22.52 -12.83
CA ASP A 139 -16.43 -21.16 -13.08
C ASP A 139 -16.21 -20.22 -11.91
N VAL A 140 -16.49 -20.67 -10.68
CA VAL A 140 -16.25 -19.87 -9.47
C VAL A 140 -14.77 -19.51 -9.33
N PHE A 141 -13.87 -20.50 -9.44
CA PHE A 141 -12.43 -20.25 -9.33
C PHE A 141 -11.91 -19.35 -10.45
N ASN A 142 -12.34 -19.60 -11.70
CA ASN A 142 -11.89 -18.83 -12.83
C ASN A 142 -12.42 -17.38 -12.78
N VAL A 143 -13.64 -17.15 -12.29
CA VAL A 143 -14.19 -15.79 -12.08
C VAL A 143 -13.42 -15.05 -10.97
N MET A 144 -13.08 -15.72 -9.86
CA MET A 144 -12.26 -15.10 -8.80
C MET A 144 -10.90 -14.62 -9.34
N MET A 145 -10.29 -15.34 -10.27
CA MET A 145 -9.01 -14.95 -10.88
C MET A 145 -9.11 -13.63 -11.69
N TYR A 146 -10.29 -13.25 -12.18
CA TYR A 146 -10.46 -11.98 -12.87
C TYR A 146 -10.37 -10.75 -11.96
N ALA A 147 -10.37 -10.91 -10.64
CA ALA A 147 -10.12 -9.82 -9.70
C ALA A 147 -8.79 -9.10 -10.00
N SER A 148 -7.73 -9.84 -10.32
CA SER A 148 -6.40 -9.26 -10.62
C SER A 148 -6.45 -8.32 -11.84
N PRO A 149 -6.91 -8.73 -13.03
CA PRO A 149 -7.12 -7.82 -14.15
C PRO A 149 -7.99 -6.60 -13.84
N LEU A 150 -9.04 -6.75 -13.03
CA LEU A 150 -9.90 -5.62 -12.61
C LEU A 150 -9.10 -4.56 -11.83
N THR A 151 -8.24 -4.99 -10.90
CA THR A 151 -7.36 -4.07 -10.16
C THR A 151 -6.41 -3.30 -11.08
N ILE A 152 -5.86 -3.96 -12.10
CA ILE A 152 -4.98 -3.32 -13.09
C ILE A 152 -5.76 -2.35 -13.97
N MET A 153 -6.98 -2.69 -14.40
CA MET A 153 -7.85 -1.77 -15.14
C MET A 153 -8.18 -0.51 -14.33
N ALA A 154 -8.50 -0.66 -13.04
CA ALA A 154 -8.69 0.47 -12.14
C ALA A 154 -7.43 1.34 -12.04
N LYS A 155 -6.24 0.71 -11.94
CA LYS A 155 -4.94 1.40 -11.93
C LYS A 155 -4.72 2.22 -13.21
N VAL A 156 -5.04 1.68 -14.38
CA VAL A 156 -4.90 2.41 -15.66
C VAL A 156 -5.84 3.61 -15.72
N ILE A 157 -7.10 3.46 -15.32
CA ILE A 157 -8.08 4.55 -15.31
C ILE A 157 -7.63 5.70 -14.40
N LYS A 158 -7.07 5.35 -13.23
CA LYS A 158 -6.65 6.32 -12.22
C LYS A 158 -5.33 7.00 -12.56
N SER A 159 -4.31 6.22 -12.92
CA SER A 159 -2.99 6.75 -13.29
C SER A 159 -2.95 7.41 -14.67
N LYS A 160 -4.01 7.24 -15.47
CA LYS A 160 -4.05 7.67 -16.88
C LYS A 160 -2.89 7.10 -17.70
N SER A 161 -2.27 6.00 -17.24
CA SER A 161 -1.07 5.39 -17.78
C SER A 161 -1.25 3.89 -17.93
N VAL A 162 -0.71 3.34 -19.02
CA VAL A 162 -0.80 1.91 -19.37
C VAL A 162 0.46 1.13 -18.97
N LYS A 163 1.38 1.71 -18.18
CA LYS A 163 2.67 1.12 -17.79
C LYS A 163 2.55 -0.30 -17.21
N TYR A 164 1.49 -0.57 -16.45
CA TYR A 164 1.26 -1.84 -15.76
C TYR A 164 0.32 -2.79 -16.50
N MET A 165 -0.13 -2.42 -17.71
CA MET A 165 -1.02 -3.21 -18.55
C MET A 165 -0.37 -3.41 -19.93
N PRO A 166 0.54 -4.39 -20.07
CA PRO A 166 1.23 -4.63 -21.33
C PRO A 166 0.24 -5.00 -22.44
N PHE A 167 0.27 -4.26 -23.55
CA PHE A 167 -0.65 -4.44 -24.67
C PHE A 167 -0.74 -5.89 -25.16
N TRP A 168 0.42 -6.54 -25.39
CA TRP A 168 0.47 -7.89 -25.93
C TRP A 168 -0.11 -8.94 -24.99
N LEU A 169 0.02 -8.74 -23.68
CA LEU A 169 -0.58 -9.63 -22.68
C LEU A 169 -2.10 -9.46 -22.63
N SER A 170 -2.59 -8.21 -22.65
CA SER A 170 -4.03 -7.93 -22.74
C SER A 170 -4.65 -8.45 -24.04
N LEU A 171 -3.95 -8.31 -25.17
CA LEU A 171 -4.39 -8.85 -26.45
C LEU A 171 -4.43 -10.38 -26.45
N ALA A 172 -3.40 -11.03 -25.94
CA ALA A 172 -3.36 -12.49 -25.83
C ALA A 172 -4.49 -13.01 -24.94
N ASN A 173 -4.76 -12.37 -23.79
CA ASN A 173 -5.90 -12.71 -22.93
C ASN A 173 -7.25 -12.53 -23.62
N PHE A 174 -7.44 -11.43 -24.34
CA PHE A 174 -8.67 -11.19 -25.12
C PHE A 174 -8.88 -12.26 -26.19
N LEU A 175 -7.86 -12.53 -27.01
CA LEU A 175 -7.93 -13.55 -28.06
C LEU A 175 -8.12 -14.95 -27.49
N ASN A 176 -7.52 -15.25 -26.33
CA ASN A 176 -7.74 -16.49 -25.61
C ASN A 176 -9.20 -16.67 -25.20
N GLY A 177 -9.78 -15.64 -24.56
CA GLY A 177 -11.19 -15.65 -24.18
C GLY A 177 -12.11 -15.83 -25.38
N VAL A 178 -11.87 -15.10 -26.47
CA VAL A 178 -12.63 -15.24 -27.73
C VAL A 178 -12.53 -16.66 -28.30
N CYS A 179 -11.34 -17.26 -28.32
CA CYS A 179 -11.15 -18.63 -28.83
C CYS A 179 -11.93 -19.65 -27.99
N TRP A 180 -11.86 -19.58 -26.67
CA TRP A 180 -12.54 -20.54 -25.79
C TRP A 180 -14.05 -20.32 -25.71
N THR A 181 -14.52 -19.08 -25.77
CA THR A 181 -15.95 -18.76 -25.97
C THR A 181 -16.45 -19.33 -27.30
N THR A 182 -15.70 -19.16 -28.38
CA THR A 182 -16.06 -19.71 -29.70
C THR A 182 -16.06 -21.23 -29.68
N TYR A 183 -15.05 -21.85 -29.07
CA TYR A 183 -14.97 -23.30 -28.87
C TYR A 183 -16.24 -23.83 -28.18
N ALA A 184 -16.64 -23.19 -27.08
CA ALA A 184 -17.80 -23.57 -26.27
C ALA A 184 -19.15 -23.44 -27.00
N LEU A 185 -19.27 -22.48 -27.92
CA LEU A 185 -20.47 -22.27 -28.74
C LEU A 185 -20.62 -23.31 -29.86
N ILE A 186 -19.52 -23.84 -30.39
CA ILE A 186 -19.54 -24.82 -31.47
C ILE A 186 -19.93 -26.19 -30.89
N HIS A 187 -20.92 -26.85 -31.49
CA HIS A 187 -21.43 -28.14 -31.02
C HIS A 187 -20.33 -29.18 -30.72
N PRO A 188 -20.38 -29.87 -29.55
CA PRO A 188 -21.42 -29.78 -28.53
C PRO A 188 -21.29 -28.51 -27.68
N PHE A 189 -22.43 -27.88 -27.37
CA PHE A 189 -22.46 -26.66 -26.56
C PHE A 189 -21.97 -26.94 -25.13
N ASP A 190 -21.02 -26.13 -24.66
CA ASP A 190 -20.42 -26.25 -23.32
C ASP A 190 -20.65 -24.95 -22.53
N ILE A 191 -21.66 -24.95 -21.67
CA ILE A 191 -22.06 -23.74 -20.93
C ILE A 191 -21.00 -23.28 -19.92
N TYR A 192 -20.23 -24.20 -19.36
CA TYR A 192 -19.28 -23.87 -18.28
C TYR A 192 -18.04 -23.22 -18.88
N VAL A 193 -17.48 -23.81 -19.95
CA VAL A 193 -16.41 -23.13 -20.70
C VAL A 193 -16.89 -21.78 -21.25
N LEU A 194 -18.16 -21.68 -21.67
CA LEU A 194 -18.73 -20.43 -22.18
C LEU A 194 -18.76 -19.31 -21.13
N ILE A 195 -19.29 -19.56 -19.93
CA ILE A 195 -19.49 -18.52 -18.89
C ILE A 195 -18.15 -17.87 -18.54
N SER A 196 -17.20 -18.69 -18.10
CA SER A 196 -15.88 -18.24 -17.68
C SER A 196 -15.13 -17.47 -18.76
N ASN A 197 -15.11 -17.99 -19.99
CA ASN A 197 -14.32 -17.38 -21.06
C ASN A 197 -15.00 -16.15 -21.65
N SER A 198 -16.34 -16.05 -21.60
CA SER A 198 -17.05 -14.85 -22.05
C SER A 198 -16.79 -13.67 -21.12
N ILE A 199 -16.74 -13.90 -19.80
CA ILE A 199 -16.35 -12.88 -18.83
C ILE A 199 -14.89 -12.46 -19.08
N GLY A 200 -13.99 -13.41 -19.33
CA GLY A 200 -12.59 -13.14 -19.66
C GLY A 200 -12.41 -12.33 -20.94
N ALA A 201 -13.14 -12.70 -22.01
CA ALA A 201 -13.13 -11.96 -23.27
C ALA A 201 -13.65 -10.53 -23.08
N PHE A 202 -14.72 -10.34 -22.31
CA PHE A 202 -15.24 -9.01 -22.00
C PHE A 202 -14.23 -8.18 -21.18
N SER A 203 -13.63 -8.77 -20.16
CA SER A 203 -12.57 -8.13 -19.37
C SER A 203 -11.36 -7.74 -20.24
N GLY A 204 -10.92 -8.63 -21.14
CA GLY A 204 -9.83 -8.36 -22.09
C GLY A 204 -10.18 -7.24 -23.08
N LEU A 205 -11.43 -7.17 -23.53
CA LEU A 205 -11.90 -6.08 -24.39
C LEU A 205 -11.85 -4.72 -23.67
N ILE A 206 -12.27 -4.68 -22.40
CA ILE A 206 -12.16 -3.47 -21.59
C ILE A 206 -10.69 -3.08 -21.43
N GLN A 207 -9.80 -4.01 -21.14
CA GLN A 207 -8.36 -3.74 -21.05
C GLN A 207 -7.81 -3.11 -22.33
N LEU A 208 -8.13 -3.67 -23.50
CA LEU A 208 -7.69 -3.13 -24.79
C LEU A 208 -8.28 -1.74 -25.07
N THR A 209 -9.54 -1.52 -24.67
CA THR A 209 -10.20 -0.21 -24.80
C THR A 209 -9.51 0.83 -23.92
N LEU A 210 -9.26 0.49 -22.65
CA LEU A 210 -8.53 1.35 -21.72
C LEU A 210 -7.11 1.63 -22.22
N TYR A 211 -6.43 0.61 -22.75
CA TYR A 211 -5.11 0.78 -23.34
C TYR A 211 -5.15 1.81 -24.46
N ALA A 212 -6.09 1.68 -25.40
CA ALA A 212 -6.26 2.63 -26.50
C ALA A 212 -6.60 4.06 -26.04
N CYS A 213 -7.41 4.19 -24.97
CA CYS A 213 -7.76 5.49 -24.40
C CYS A 213 -6.56 6.20 -23.73
N TYR A 214 -5.64 5.46 -23.12
CA TYR A 214 -4.58 6.02 -22.28
C TYR A 214 -3.17 5.91 -22.86
N CYS A 215 -2.94 5.15 -23.95
CA CYS A 215 -1.61 5.02 -24.56
C CYS A 215 -1.11 6.31 -25.26
N GLY A 216 -2.02 7.22 -25.60
CA GLY A 216 -1.71 8.52 -26.24
C GLY A 216 -1.53 9.69 -25.27
N ASN A 217 -1.93 9.52 -24.01
CA ASN A 217 -1.70 10.52 -22.97
C ASN A 217 -0.24 10.42 -22.51
N LYS A 218 0.64 11.19 -23.16
CA LYS A 218 1.90 11.58 -22.53
C LYS A 218 1.56 12.51 -21.36
N GLY A 219 1.28 11.92 -20.20
CA GLY A 219 1.35 12.64 -18.94
C GLY A 219 2.71 13.31 -18.85
N GLN A 220 2.72 14.57 -18.40
CA GLN A 220 3.93 15.30 -18.09
C GLN A 220 4.64 14.64 -16.91
N ASP A 221 5.46 13.63 -17.18
CA ASP A 221 6.56 13.29 -16.29
C ASP A 221 7.76 14.16 -16.72
N LYS A 222 8.08 15.14 -15.86
CA LYS A 222 9.47 15.58 -15.72
C LYS A 222 10.08 14.56 -14.78
N ASP A 223 10.78 13.58 -15.34
CA ASP A 223 12.02 13.00 -14.84
C ASP A 223 12.55 12.03 -15.92
N ASP A 224 13.87 11.84 -15.92
CA ASP A 224 14.70 11.05 -16.84
C ASP A 224 15.29 11.77 -18.07
N VAL A 225 16.46 12.40 -17.83
CA VAL A 225 17.55 12.48 -18.80
C VAL A 225 18.54 11.36 -18.48
N GLU A 226 18.55 10.28 -19.29
CA GLU A 226 19.78 9.84 -19.94
C GLU A 226 19.52 8.92 -21.16
N SER A 227 20.36 9.12 -22.19
CA SER A 227 20.29 8.65 -23.58
C SER A 227 20.76 7.20 -23.76
N LYS A 228 20.34 6.32 -24.70
CA LYS A 228 20.26 6.32 -26.20
C LYS A 228 20.01 4.83 -26.64
N PRO A 229 19.85 4.45 -27.95
CA PRO A 229 19.57 5.22 -29.16
C PRO A 229 18.24 4.83 -29.86
N LYS A 230 17.85 5.69 -30.80
CA LYS A 230 16.64 5.63 -31.63
C LYS A 230 16.60 4.40 -32.56
N GLU A 231 15.50 3.65 -32.52
CA GLU A 231 15.00 2.91 -33.68
C GLU A 231 13.74 3.60 -34.25
N LYS A 232 13.81 3.96 -35.54
CA LYS A 232 12.70 4.52 -36.32
C LYS A 232 11.74 3.38 -36.72
N GLY A 233 10.60 3.28 -36.06
CA GLY A 233 9.46 2.44 -36.46
C GLY A 233 8.20 3.28 -36.70
N LYS A 234 7.51 3.04 -37.81
CA LYS A 234 6.47 3.89 -38.42
C LYS A 234 5.28 4.21 -37.50
N SER A 235 4.80 5.46 -37.59
CA SER A 235 3.53 5.97 -37.03
C SER A 235 2.36 5.03 -37.33
N PHE A 236 1.67 4.57 -36.27
CA PHE A 236 0.50 3.72 -36.33
C PHE A 236 -0.72 4.57 -36.76
N SER A 237 -1.35 4.20 -37.88
CA SER A 237 -2.41 4.97 -38.53
C SER A 237 -3.78 4.70 -37.90
N LEU A 238 -4.56 5.76 -37.63
CA LEU A 238 -5.93 5.76 -37.11
C LEU A 238 -6.90 4.78 -37.82
N LYS A 239 -6.58 4.31 -39.03
CA LYS A 239 -7.43 3.39 -39.80
C LYS A 239 -7.53 1.99 -39.19
N GLN A 240 -6.55 1.54 -38.39
CA GLN A 240 -6.62 0.25 -37.70
C GLN A 240 -7.54 0.29 -36.47
N CYS A 241 -7.74 1.47 -35.87
CA CYS A 241 -8.63 1.70 -34.73
C CYS A 241 -10.13 1.51 -35.09
N ALA A 242 -10.52 1.89 -36.31
CA ALA A 242 -11.90 1.74 -36.77
C ALA A 242 -12.32 0.28 -37.01
N ILE A 243 -11.37 -0.60 -37.37
CA ILE A 243 -11.64 -2.01 -37.66
C ILE A 243 -11.93 -2.79 -36.37
N SER A 244 -11.24 -2.47 -35.28
CA SER A 244 -11.47 -3.08 -33.96
C SER A 244 -12.81 -2.69 -33.34
N ILE A 245 -13.27 -1.45 -33.56
CA ILE A 245 -14.57 -0.96 -33.07
C ILE A 245 -15.73 -1.57 -33.89
N ALA A 246 -15.56 -1.72 -35.21
CA ALA A 246 -16.59 -2.31 -36.07
C ALA A 246 -16.83 -3.81 -35.78
N LEU A 247 -15.78 -4.56 -35.39
CA LEU A 247 -15.90 -5.95 -34.97
C LEU A 247 -16.59 -6.11 -33.60
N ALA A 248 -16.48 -5.11 -32.71
CA ALA A 248 -17.04 -5.15 -31.36
C ALA A 248 -18.56 -4.90 -31.31
N VAL A 249 -19.11 -4.08 -32.22
CA VAL A 249 -20.54 -3.74 -32.23
C VAL A 249 -21.41 -4.87 -32.82
N GLY A 250 -20.85 -5.74 -33.66
CA GLY A 250 -21.59 -6.83 -34.31
C GLY A 250 -21.99 -8.01 -33.41
N LEU A 251 -21.47 -8.11 -32.18
CA LEU A 251 -21.61 -9.30 -31.32
C LEU A 251 -22.49 -9.12 -30.07
N ILE A 252 -23.01 -7.91 -29.79
CA ILE A 252 -23.65 -7.58 -28.49
C ILE A 252 -25.20 -7.45 -28.56
N THR A 253 -25.84 -7.62 -29.71
CA THR A 253 -27.31 -7.52 -29.78
C THR A 253 -28.00 -8.87 -29.58
N GLY A 254 -28.21 -9.26 -28.31
CA GLY A 254 -29.13 -10.35 -27.98
C GLY A 254 -29.06 -10.86 -26.53
N VAL A 255 -29.66 -10.15 -25.58
CA VAL A 255 -29.96 -10.70 -24.24
C VAL A 255 -31.37 -10.26 -23.80
N PRO A 256 -32.25 -11.18 -23.34
CA PRO A 256 -33.47 -10.83 -22.63
C PRO A 256 -33.25 -10.80 -21.11
N THR A 257 -33.99 -9.91 -20.45
CA THR A 257 -33.99 -9.63 -19.01
C THR A 257 -34.70 -10.70 -18.18
N PHE A 258 -34.18 -11.03 -17.00
CA PHE A 258 -34.93 -11.72 -15.94
C PHE A 258 -34.67 -11.07 -14.57
N GLY A 259 -35.77 -10.84 -13.86
CA GLY A 259 -35.85 -10.06 -12.62
C GLY A 259 -35.39 -10.80 -11.36
N CYS A 260 -35.01 -10.00 -10.37
CA CYS A 260 -34.60 -10.41 -9.03
C CYS A 260 -35.80 -10.41 -8.07
N PRO A 261 -35.95 -11.38 -7.15
CA PRO A 261 -36.77 -11.22 -5.97
C PRO A 261 -35.93 -10.78 -4.77
N THR A 262 -36.49 -9.81 -4.06
CA THR A 262 -36.10 -9.33 -2.73
C THR A 262 -36.43 -10.37 -1.67
N ASP A 263 -35.58 -10.47 -0.65
CA ASP A 263 -35.92 -10.41 0.79
C ASP A 263 -34.85 -11.13 1.63
N ALA A 264 -34.16 -10.38 2.48
CA ALA A 264 -33.36 -10.93 3.57
C ALA A 264 -33.62 -10.11 4.84
N HIS A 265 -34.06 -10.81 5.89
CA HIS A 265 -34.30 -10.27 7.21
C HIS A 265 -32.99 -9.98 7.95
N ALA A 266 -33.00 -8.89 8.73
CA ALA A 266 -31.92 -8.39 9.55
C ALA A 266 -31.70 -9.22 10.84
N ALA A 267 -30.44 -9.28 11.31
CA ALA A 267 -30.13 -9.58 12.70
C ALA A 267 -28.84 -8.87 13.18
N ASN A 268 -29.04 -8.06 14.24
CA ASN A 268 -28.13 -7.59 15.30
C ASN A 268 -27.16 -6.41 15.07
N PRO A 269 -26.95 -5.59 16.15
CA PRO A 269 -26.61 -4.18 16.02
C PRO A 269 -25.12 -3.97 15.77
N VAL A 270 -24.85 -3.28 14.66
CA VAL A 270 -23.52 -2.75 14.32
C VAL A 270 -23.26 -1.58 15.28
N LEU A 271 -22.09 -1.58 15.93
CA LEU A 271 -21.52 -0.40 16.59
C LEU A 271 -21.65 0.79 15.63
N PRO A 272 -22.03 2.00 16.09
CA PRO A 272 -22.27 3.11 15.18
C PRO A 272 -21.06 3.34 14.28
N ASP A 273 -21.26 3.17 12.96
CA ASP A 273 -20.27 3.46 11.92
C ASP A 273 -19.71 4.85 12.18
N LEU A 274 -18.45 4.93 12.65
CA LEU A 274 -17.71 6.18 12.72
C LEU A 274 -17.32 6.55 11.28
N SER A 275 -18.32 7.00 10.51
CA SER A 275 -18.12 7.44 9.13
C SER A 275 -17.61 8.88 9.15
N VAL A 276 -16.30 9.05 9.23
CA VAL A 276 -15.68 10.35 8.93
C VAL A 276 -15.63 10.49 7.41
N LEU A 277 -16.42 11.42 6.88
CA LEU A 277 -16.41 11.77 5.46
C LEU A 277 -15.12 12.55 5.19
N ILE A 278 -14.18 12.00 4.41
CA ILE A 278 -12.92 12.66 4.12
C ILE A 278 -13.18 13.87 3.22
N SER A 279 -13.07 15.08 3.77
CA SER A 279 -13.13 16.32 3.01
C SER A 279 -11.72 16.82 2.69
N GLY A 280 -11.26 16.61 1.46
CA GLY A 280 -10.06 17.24 0.92
C GLY A 280 -8.90 16.29 0.57
N PRO A 281 -7.82 16.82 -0.07
CA PRO A 281 -6.59 16.08 -0.33
C PRO A 281 -5.91 15.64 0.97
N PRO A 282 -5.17 14.50 0.98
CA PRO A 282 -4.40 14.07 2.14
C PRO A 282 -3.33 15.10 2.50
N ILE A 283 -3.10 15.27 3.80
CA ILE A 283 -1.99 16.07 4.32
C ILE A 283 -0.70 15.26 4.13
N LYS A 284 0.27 15.82 3.39
CA LYS A 284 1.55 15.15 3.08
C LYS A 284 2.75 15.74 3.83
N ASP A 285 2.57 16.90 4.47
CA ASP A 285 3.63 17.55 5.26
C ASP A 285 3.77 16.83 6.61
N PRO A 286 4.96 16.29 6.95
CA PRO A 286 5.16 15.56 8.19
C PRO A 286 4.92 16.44 9.43
N GLY A 287 5.32 17.73 9.36
CA GLY A 287 5.05 18.68 10.43
C GLY A 287 3.56 18.92 10.67
N ALA A 288 2.76 19.02 9.61
CA ALA A 288 1.32 19.17 9.68
C ALA A 288 0.66 17.92 10.27
N LEU A 289 1.07 16.72 9.83
CA LEU A 289 0.58 15.46 10.41
C LEU A 289 0.83 15.42 11.92
N LEU A 290 2.04 15.77 12.36
CA LEU A 290 2.37 15.87 13.78
C LEU A 290 1.50 16.91 14.50
N ARG A 291 1.31 18.12 13.96
CA ARG A 291 0.44 19.13 14.57
C ARG A 291 -1.00 18.61 14.74
N TYR A 292 -1.58 18.01 13.71
CA TYR A 292 -2.94 17.46 13.76
C TYR A 292 -3.08 16.23 14.67
N ALA A 293 -2.00 15.48 14.87
CA ALA A 293 -1.99 14.32 15.76
C ALA A 293 -1.97 14.69 17.26
N LEU A 294 -1.69 15.94 17.63
CA LEU A 294 -1.67 16.37 19.02
C LEU A 294 -3.05 16.19 19.70
N PRO A 295 -3.10 15.70 20.95
CA PRO A 295 -4.33 15.45 21.69
C PRO A 295 -4.90 16.75 22.28
N ILE A 296 -5.20 17.73 21.43
CA ILE A 296 -5.76 19.03 21.82
C ILE A 296 -7.11 19.29 21.14
N ASP A 297 -7.99 20.00 21.83
CA ASP A 297 -9.25 20.50 21.28
C ASP A 297 -9.32 22.03 21.45
N ASN A 298 -8.57 22.74 20.60
CA ASN A 298 -8.55 24.20 20.60
C ASN A 298 -8.75 24.72 19.17
N LYS A 299 -9.97 25.13 18.84
CA LYS A 299 -10.30 25.63 17.50
C LYS A 299 -9.57 26.92 17.16
N ALA A 300 -9.29 27.78 18.15
CA ALA A 300 -8.68 29.08 17.92
C ALA A 300 -7.25 28.96 17.36
N ILE A 301 -6.42 28.05 17.90
CA ILE A 301 -5.08 27.82 17.35
C ILE A 301 -5.14 27.15 15.96
N ARG A 302 -6.11 26.26 15.71
CA ARG A 302 -6.30 25.63 14.39
C ARG A 302 -6.72 26.64 13.32
N GLU A 303 -7.48 27.68 13.68
CA GLU A 303 -7.82 28.80 12.78
C GLU A 303 -6.61 29.69 12.43
N VAL A 304 -5.57 29.70 13.28
CA VAL A 304 -4.28 30.35 12.97
C VAL A 304 -3.41 29.45 12.11
N GLN A 305 -3.34 28.15 12.43
CA GLN A 305 -2.53 27.15 11.71
C GLN A 305 -2.96 27.03 10.24
N LYS A 306 -4.26 26.86 9.97
CA LYS A 306 -4.75 26.47 8.64
C LYS A 306 -4.35 27.46 7.53
N PRO A 307 -4.54 28.78 7.67
CA PRO A 307 -4.08 29.72 6.65
C PRO A 307 -2.57 29.72 6.44
N LEU A 308 -1.78 29.50 7.50
CA LEU A 308 -0.32 29.40 7.40
C LEU A 308 0.10 28.15 6.61
N GLU A 309 -0.61 27.03 6.73
CA GLU A 309 -0.36 25.84 5.92
C GLU A 309 -0.76 26.03 4.44
N ASP A 310 -1.86 26.74 4.18
CA ASP A 310 -2.35 27.04 2.84
C ASP A 310 -1.42 27.98 2.03
N ILE A 311 -0.40 28.57 2.66
CA ILE A 311 0.68 29.30 1.98
C ILE A 311 1.45 28.38 1.03
N THR A 312 1.66 27.11 1.39
CA THR A 312 2.36 26.13 0.53
C THR A 312 1.63 25.96 -0.80
N ASP A 313 0.31 25.86 -0.77
CA ASP A 313 -0.52 25.77 -1.98
C ASP A 313 -0.54 27.10 -2.75
N SER A 314 -0.52 28.24 -2.04
CA SER A 314 -0.42 29.56 -2.67
C SER A 314 0.89 29.73 -3.46
N LEU A 315 1.99 29.18 -2.97
CA LEU A 315 3.31 29.26 -3.62
C LEU A 315 3.43 28.42 -4.90
N LYS A 316 2.49 27.50 -5.16
CA LYS A 316 2.40 26.74 -6.42
C LYS A 316 1.94 27.62 -7.60
N ILE A 317 1.30 28.76 -7.32
CA ILE A 317 0.92 29.74 -8.35
C ILE A 317 2.19 30.37 -8.92
N ALA A 318 2.31 30.44 -10.25
CA ALA A 318 3.49 30.99 -10.89
C ALA A 318 3.58 32.52 -10.75
N GLY A 319 4.77 33.01 -10.38
CA GLY A 319 5.11 34.43 -10.35
C GLY A 319 4.54 35.20 -9.17
N VAL A 320 4.55 36.54 -9.29
CA VAL A 320 4.23 37.50 -8.22
C VAL A 320 2.76 37.39 -7.75
N LYS A 321 1.88 36.80 -8.56
CA LYS A 321 0.46 36.55 -8.19
C LYS A 321 0.30 35.59 -7.01
N ALA A 322 1.28 34.72 -6.74
CA ALA A 322 1.28 33.88 -5.55
C ALA A 322 1.24 34.73 -4.28
N LEU A 323 1.94 35.87 -4.29
CA LEU A 323 2.12 36.72 -3.12
C LEU A 323 0.81 37.37 -2.66
N ASP A 324 -0.11 37.69 -3.58
CA ASP A 324 -1.42 38.24 -3.20
C ASP A 324 -2.27 37.19 -2.43
N SER A 325 -2.06 35.89 -2.72
CA SER A 325 -2.68 34.78 -1.98
C SER A 325 -2.01 34.55 -0.63
N VAL A 326 -0.67 34.59 -0.60
CA VAL A 326 0.11 34.51 0.65
C VAL A 326 -0.24 35.66 1.59
N GLU A 327 -0.38 36.88 1.07
CA GLU A 327 -0.77 38.06 1.85
C GLU A 327 -2.14 37.86 2.53
N ARG A 328 -3.10 37.31 1.78
CA ARG A 328 -4.44 37.00 2.29
C ARG A 328 -4.38 35.99 3.44
N ASN A 329 -3.61 34.92 3.27
CA ASN A 329 -3.42 33.90 4.28
C ASN A 329 -2.72 34.46 5.53
N ALA A 330 -1.65 35.24 5.37
CA ALA A 330 -0.96 35.88 6.49
C ALA A 330 -1.88 36.84 7.26
N ARG A 331 -2.69 37.66 6.56
CA ARG A 331 -3.70 38.54 7.20
C ARG A 331 -4.83 37.75 7.87
N GLN A 332 -5.19 36.59 7.34
CA GLN A 332 -6.18 35.72 7.96
C GLN A 332 -5.65 35.10 9.25
N ALA A 333 -4.43 34.57 9.24
CA ALA A 333 -3.76 34.05 10.43
C ALA A 333 -3.58 35.13 11.51
N SER A 334 -3.15 36.34 11.12
CA SER A 334 -3.01 37.49 12.03
C SER A 334 -4.34 37.83 12.73
N ARG A 335 -5.43 37.94 11.98
CA ARG A 335 -6.76 38.25 12.55
C ARG A 335 -7.28 37.13 13.43
N ALA A 336 -7.10 35.87 13.03
CA ALA A 336 -7.48 34.72 13.83
C ALA A 336 -6.70 34.70 15.15
N LEU A 337 -5.41 35.03 15.12
CA LEU A 337 -4.56 35.12 16.31
C LEU A 337 -5.04 36.22 17.25
N GLU A 338 -5.28 37.43 16.75
CA GLU A 338 -5.78 38.57 17.54
C GLU A 338 -7.12 38.24 18.21
N GLN A 339 -8.07 37.65 17.47
CA GLN A 339 -9.40 37.32 17.97
C GLN A 339 -9.38 36.11 18.93
N GLY A 340 -8.50 35.15 18.67
CA GLY A 340 -8.38 33.89 19.40
C GLY A 340 -7.43 33.91 20.59
N LYS A 341 -6.60 34.97 20.76
CA LYS A 341 -5.49 35.01 21.73
C LYS A 341 -5.89 34.57 23.13
N THR A 342 -7.00 35.07 23.65
CA THR A 342 -7.50 34.70 24.99
C THR A 342 -7.83 33.21 25.10
N LEU A 343 -8.46 32.63 24.08
CA LEU A 343 -8.81 31.20 24.04
C LEU A 343 -7.57 30.32 23.90
N ILE A 344 -6.59 30.77 23.11
CA ILE A 344 -5.30 30.09 22.95
C ILE A 344 -4.58 30.05 24.30
N VAL A 345 -4.44 31.21 24.96
CA VAL A 345 -3.76 31.30 26.27
C VAL A 345 -4.49 30.51 27.36
N SER A 346 -5.83 30.47 27.35
CA SER A 346 -6.58 29.64 28.29
C SER A 346 -6.44 28.14 28.06
N GLY A 347 -6.05 27.73 26.85
CA GLY A 347 -5.83 26.32 26.51
C GLY A 347 -4.43 25.82 26.85
N LEU A 348 -3.49 26.69 27.22
CA LEU A 348 -2.15 26.30 27.63
C LEU A 348 -2.17 25.59 28.97
N ALA A 349 -1.37 24.53 29.12
CA ALA A 349 -1.17 23.87 30.39
C ALA A 349 -0.52 24.84 31.38
N GLU A 350 -0.99 24.85 32.65
CA GLU A 350 -0.60 25.89 33.60
C GLU A 350 0.92 25.91 33.87
N SER A 351 1.57 24.74 33.87
CA SER A 351 3.02 24.59 34.04
C SER A 351 3.84 25.09 32.83
N LYS A 352 3.23 25.22 31.66
CA LYS A 352 3.88 25.55 30.38
C LYS A 352 3.43 26.92 29.83
N LYS A 353 2.56 27.62 30.54
CA LYS A 353 1.87 28.82 30.09
C LYS A 353 2.80 29.98 29.75
N GLU A 354 3.85 30.19 30.55
CA GLU A 354 4.83 31.25 30.31
C GLU A 354 5.56 31.05 28.96
N HIS A 355 6.10 29.86 28.73
CA HIS A 355 6.75 29.49 27.48
C HIS A 355 5.78 29.49 26.29
N GLY A 356 4.53 29.05 26.49
CA GLY A 356 3.50 29.11 25.46
C GLY A 356 3.14 30.55 25.05
N VAL A 357 3.06 31.47 26.01
CA VAL A 357 2.85 32.90 25.73
C VAL A 357 4.06 33.51 25.01
N GLU A 358 5.28 33.11 25.38
CA GLU A 358 6.49 33.56 24.68
C GLU A 358 6.49 33.14 23.20
N LEU A 359 6.18 31.86 22.91
CA LEU A 359 6.06 31.39 21.52
C LEU A 359 4.92 32.09 20.78
N LEU A 360 3.80 32.37 21.46
CA LEU A 360 2.68 33.08 20.86
C LEU A 360 3.06 34.51 20.44
N ASN A 361 3.87 35.20 21.26
CA ASN A 361 4.39 36.53 20.92
C ASN A 361 5.40 36.46 19.75
N LYS A 362 6.24 35.42 19.68
CA LYS A 362 7.12 35.17 18.52
C LYS A 362 6.33 34.90 17.25
N LEU A 363 5.23 34.14 17.34
CA LEU A 363 4.32 33.89 16.24
C LEU A 363 3.66 35.19 15.75
N GLU A 364 3.19 36.04 16.66
CA GLU A 364 2.60 37.35 16.34
C GLU A 364 3.59 38.23 15.56
N ALA A 365 4.79 38.45 16.12
CA ALA A 365 5.85 39.21 15.46
C ALA A 365 6.28 38.59 14.11
N GLY A 366 6.38 37.27 14.05
CA GLY A 366 6.76 36.55 12.83
C GLY A 366 5.71 36.63 11.72
N ILE A 367 4.42 36.72 12.05
CA ILE A 367 3.34 36.95 11.06
C ILE A 367 3.45 38.36 10.50
N GLU A 368 3.78 39.36 11.32
CA GLU A 368 4.03 40.74 10.85
C GLU A 368 5.23 40.78 9.89
N GLU A 369 6.33 40.11 10.24
CA GLU A 369 7.50 39.97 9.36
C GLU A 369 7.15 39.29 8.03
N LEU A 370 6.31 38.25 8.06
CA LEU A 370 5.83 37.60 6.84
C LEU A 370 5.01 38.56 5.97
N GLN A 371 4.17 39.41 6.57
CA GLN A 371 3.43 40.42 5.84
C GLN A 371 4.36 41.44 5.18
N LEU A 372 5.44 41.86 5.86
CA LEU A 372 6.47 42.74 5.30
C LEU A 372 7.20 42.08 4.12
N ILE A 373 7.64 40.81 4.26
CA ILE A 373 8.28 40.03 3.19
C ILE A 373 7.40 40.01 1.93
N VAL A 374 6.09 39.83 2.12
CA VAL A 374 5.12 39.78 1.02
C VAL A 374 4.90 41.16 0.40
N GLN A 375 4.86 42.23 1.20
CA GLN A 375 4.79 43.62 0.71
C GLN A 375 6.01 44.00 -0.12
N ASP A 376 7.21 43.57 0.31
CA ASP A 376 8.48 43.76 -0.40
C ASP A 376 8.63 42.88 -1.64
N ARG A 377 7.61 42.06 -1.94
CA ARG A 377 7.56 41.11 -3.04
C ARG A 377 8.69 40.06 -3.04
N ASN A 378 9.25 39.76 -1.86
CA ASN A 378 10.31 38.76 -1.71
C ASN A 378 9.72 37.35 -1.58
N ARG A 379 9.46 36.69 -2.72
CA ARG A 379 8.88 35.34 -2.75
C ARG A 379 9.78 34.27 -2.12
N ASP A 380 11.09 34.38 -2.29
CA ASP A 380 12.02 33.31 -1.91
C ASP A 380 12.15 33.17 -0.39
N ALA A 381 11.95 34.27 0.36
CA ALA A 381 11.95 34.26 1.82
C ALA A 381 10.64 33.68 2.44
N VAL A 382 9.53 33.61 1.68
CA VAL A 382 8.22 33.21 2.22
C VAL A 382 8.23 31.79 2.77
N ALA A 383 8.79 30.82 2.04
CA ALA A 383 8.75 29.42 2.43
C ALA A 383 9.53 29.16 3.74
N SER A 384 10.71 29.77 3.87
CA SER A 384 11.50 29.67 5.11
C SER A 384 10.77 30.29 6.29
N LYS A 385 10.15 31.46 6.11
CA LYS A 385 9.41 32.12 7.18
C LYS A 385 8.15 31.34 7.56
N GLN A 386 7.42 30.80 6.59
CA GLN A 386 6.28 29.92 6.83
C GLN A 386 6.65 28.72 7.70
N LYS A 387 7.78 28.05 7.40
CA LYS A 387 8.28 26.91 8.19
C LYS A 387 8.54 27.32 9.65
N GLU A 388 9.18 28.45 9.87
CA GLU A 388 9.43 29.02 11.21
C GLU A 388 8.12 29.28 11.98
N LEU A 389 7.12 29.92 11.34
CA LEU A 389 5.83 30.20 11.98
C LEU A 389 5.09 28.91 12.36
N LEU A 390 5.11 27.90 11.49
CA LEU A 390 4.48 26.61 11.76
C LEU A 390 5.18 25.83 12.87
N GLN A 391 6.49 26.05 13.11
CA GLN A 391 7.18 25.55 14.29
C GLN A 391 6.69 26.23 15.57
N TYR A 392 6.50 27.55 15.57
CA TYR A 392 5.92 28.26 16.72
C TYR A 392 4.49 27.80 17.02
N VAL A 393 3.66 27.61 15.98
CA VAL A 393 2.32 27.03 16.14
C VAL A 393 2.40 25.66 16.78
N GLY A 394 3.23 24.76 16.26
CA GLY A 394 3.40 23.42 16.83
C GLY A 394 3.84 23.44 18.29
N GLY A 395 4.80 24.31 18.65
CA GLY A 395 5.23 24.45 20.04
C GLY A 395 4.15 25.00 20.97
N VAL A 396 3.34 25.97 20.51
CA VAL A 396 2.17 26.45 21.26
C VAL A 396 1.17 25.31 21.49
N GLU A 397 0.88 24.51 20.46
CA GLU A 397 -0.02 23.37 20.54
C GLU A 397 0.50 22.28 21.49
N GLU A 398 1.80 21.99 21.49
CA GLU A 398 2.43 21.06 22.43
C GLU A 398 2.37 21.56 23.87
N TYR A 399 2.45 22.88 24.09
CA TYR A 399 2.28 23.47 25.40
C TYR A 399 0.82 23.51 25.90
N MET A 400 -0.16 23.23 25.03
CA MET A 400 -1.55 22.98 25.44
C MET A 400 -1.77 21.58 26.01
N VAL A 401 -0.88 20.63 25.71
CA VAL A 401 -1.02 19.25 26.22
C VAL A 401 -0.61 19.19 27.70
N ASP A 402 -1.61 19.01 28.56
CA ASP A 402 -1.46 18.86 30.00
C ASP A 402 -1.40 17.38 30.40
N GLY A 403 -0.18 16.88 30.62
CA GLY A 403 0.06 15.48 30.93
C GLY A 403 -0.20 14.51 29.78
N PHE A 404 -0.17 13.21 30.08
CA PHE A 404 -0.41 12.16 29.10
C PHE A 404 -1.91 11.81 29.05
N PRO A 405 -2.54 11.72 27.85
CA PRO A 405 -4.00 11.82 27.71
C PRO A 405 -4.81 10.58 28.14
N TYR A 406 -4.18 9.42 28.35
CA TYR A 406 -4.86 8.17 28.71
C TYR A 406 -3.93 7.22 29.48
N GLU A 407 -4.50 6.17 30.08
CA GLU A 407 -3.70 5.11 30.69
C GLU A 407 -3.40 4.00 29.69
N VAL A 408 -2.13 3.57 29.63
CA VAL A 408 -1.71 2.40 28.86
C VAL A 408 -2.20 1.11 29.57
N PRO A 409 -2.71 0.11 28.83
CA PRO A 409 -3.17 -1.16 29.40
C PRO A 409 -2.14 -1.82 30.34
N GLU A 410 -2.63 -2.53 31.37
CA GLU A 410 -1.79 -3.15 32.40
C GLU A 410 -0.73 -4.11 31.81
N GLU A 411 -1.08 -4.79 30.72
CA GLU A 411 -0.18 -5.69 29.98
C GLU A 411 1.08 -5.01 29.42
N TYR A 412 1.01 -3.73 29.05
CA TYR A 412 2.14 -2.98 28.48
C TYR A 412 2.70 -1.91 29.43
N ARG A 413 2.08 -1.72 30.59
CA ARG A 413 2.40 -0.63 31.53
C ARG A 413 3.84 -0.65 32.03
N ASN A 414 4.47 -1.82 32.07
CA ASN A 414 5.86 -2.01 32.52
C ASN A 414 6.89 -2.03 31.38
N MET A 415 6.44 -1.93 30.12
CA MET A 415 7.34 -1.77 28.98
C MET A 415 7.91 -0.33 28.95
N PRO A 416 8.98 -0.07 28.17
CA PRO A 416 9.37 1.29 27.83
C PRO A 416 8.23 2.03 27.13
N LEU A 417 7.84 3.19 27.65
CA LEU A 417 6.74 4.00 27.12
C LEU A 417 7.21 5.43 26.85
N LEU A 418 6.93 5.97 25.67
CA LEU A 418 7.15 7.38 25.39
C LEU A 418 5.88 8.18 25.74
N LYS A 419 5.86 8.87 26.88
CA LYS A 419 4.72 9.66 27.35
C LYS A 419 4.80 11.12 26.89
N GLY A 420 4.96 11.32 25.59
CA GLY A 420 5.11 12.63 24.98
C GLY A 420 5.74 12.49 23.60
N ARG A 421 6.53 13.50 23.18
CA ARG A 421 7.35 13.42 21.97
C ARG A 421 8.83 13.30 22.31
N ALA A 422 9.58 12.73 21.39
CA ALA A 422 11.03 12.78 21.39
C ALA A 422 11.50 13.07 19.96
N GLU A 423 12.63 13.74 19.85
CA GLU A 423 13.30 14.00 18.57
C GLU A 423 14.60 13.23 18.54
N VAL A 424 14.89 12.62 17.39
CA VAL A 424 16.13 11.87 17.17
C VAL A 424 16.81 12.33 15.90
N ASP A 425 18.15 12.38 15.94
CA ASP A 425 18.99 12.55 14.78
C ASP A 425 19.56 11.19 14.38
N MET A 426 19.24 10.75 13.15
CA MET A 426 19.79 9.54 12.54
C MET A 426 20.86 9.93 11.53
N LYS A 427 22.11 9.62 11.85
CA LYS A 427 23.27 9.86 11.00
C LYS A 427 23.54 8.63 10.14
N VAL A 428 23.50 8.78 8.82
CA VAL A 428 23.69 7.68 7.86
C VAL A 428 24.85 8.00 6.94
N LYS A 429 25.76 7.03 6.80
CA LYS A 429 26.83 7.02 5.82
C LYS A 429 26.35 6.33 4.55
N ILE A 430 26.40 7.05 3.44
CA ILE A 430 25.89 6.62 2.15
C ILE A 430 27.07 6.16 1.29
N LYS A 431 27.07 4.87 0.93
CA LYS A 431 28.13 4.25 0.13
C LYS A 431 27.91 4.54 -1.36
N ASP A 432 29.01 4.67 -2.08
CA ASP A 432 29.03 4.76 -3.54
C ASP A 432 28.11 5.84 -4.13
N ASN A 433 28.00 7.00 -3.45
CA ASN A 433 27.31 8.18 -3.95
C ASN A 433 28.29 9.35 -4.08
N PRO A 434 28.58 9.84 -5.31
CA PRO A 434 29.56 10.89 -5.54
C PRO A 434 29.12 12.27 -5.04
N ASN A 435 27.83 12.45 -4.71
CA ASN A 435 27.25 13.75 -4.36
C ASN A 435 26.87 13.84 -2.87
N LEU A 436 26.80 12.71 -2.16
CA LEU A 436 26.33 12.66 -0.78
C LEU A 436 27.00 11.48 -0.05
N GLU A 437 28.00 11.77 0.77
CA GLU A 437 28.72 10.75 1.55
C GLU A 437 28.06 10.47 2.90
N GLU A 438 27.35 11.47 3.45
CA GLU A 438 26.77 11.44 4.79
C GLU A 438 25.52 12.31 4.82
N CYS A 439 24.48 11.85 5.50
CA CYS A 439 23.24 12.60 5.71
C CYS A 439 22.74 12.42 7.16
N VAL A 440 22.20 13.50 7.74
CA VAL A 440 21.55 13.47 9.05
C VAL A 440 20.05 13.69 8.84
N PHE A 441 19.25 12.71 9.24
CA PHE A 441 17.79 12.78 9.21
C PHE A 441 17.28 13.18 10.59
N HIS A 442 16.49 14.25 10.66
CA HIS A 442 15.82 14.63 11.90
C HIS A 442 14.42 14.01 11.93
N ILE A 443 14.11 13.28 13.00
CA ILE A 443 12.88 12.49 13.11
C ILE A 443 12.16 12.87 14.40
N VAL A 444 10.87 13.16 14.30
CA VAL A 444 10.01 13.39 15.46
C VAL A 444 9.20 12.12 15.73
N LEU A 445 9.30 11.62 16.94
CA LEU A 445 8.60 10.43 17.44
C LEU A 445 7.39 10.87 18.28
N ASP A 446 6.22 10.30 18.01
CA ASP A 446 4.96 10.66 18.63
C ASP A 446 4.43 9.57 19.57
N GLY A 447 4.76 9.71 20.85
CA GLY A 447 4.27 8.84 21.91
C GLY A 447 2.86 9.17 22.39
N TYR A 448 2.26 10.30 22.00
CA TYR A 448 0.86 10.59 22.32
C TYR A 448 -0.10 9.62 21.63
N ASN A 449 0.24 9.18 20.43
CA ASN A 449 -0.58 8.26 19.64
C ASN A 449 0.02 6.84 19.56
N ALA A 450 1.33 6.69 19.77
CA ALA A 450 2.02 5.40 19.77
C ALA A 450 3.02 5.24 20.94
N PRO A 451 2.56 5.28 22.22
CA PRO A 451 3.44 5.28 23.39
C PRO A 451 4.30 4.03 23.53
N VAL A 452 3.77 2.84 23.24
CA VAL A 452 4.52 1.58 23.38
C VAL A 452 5.54 1.46 22.26
N THR A 453 5.13 1.76 21.03
CA THR A 453 5.98 1.62 19.84
C THR A 453 7.12 2.63 19.86
N ALA A 454 6.82 3.91 20.11
CA ALA A 454 7.82 4.95 20.21
C ALA A 454 8.73 4.76 21.44
N GLY A 455 8.16 4.35 22.58
CA GLY A 455 8.93 4.06 23.80
C GLY A 455 9.95 2.95 23.60
N ASN A 456 9.55 1.86 22.94
CA ASN A 456 10.46 0.78 22.59
C ASN A 456 11.58 1.26 21.65
N PHE A 457 11.27 2.05 20.63
CA PHE A 457 12.29 2.57 19.72
C PHE A 457 13.31 3.47 20.45
N VAL A 458 12.86 4.42 21.27
CA VAL A 458 13.77 5.30 22.03
C VAL A 458 14.62 4.51 23.03
N ASP A 459 14.06 3.50 23.71
CA ASP A 459 14.84 2.60 24.58
C ASP A 459 15.95 1.87 23.82
N LEU A 460 15.70 1.44 22.58
CA LEU A 460 16.70 0.80 21.73
C LEU A 460 17.75 1.77 21.21
N VAL A 461 17.37 3.02 20.91
CA VAL A 461 18.31 4.10 20.55
C VAL A 461 19.29 4.35 21.71
N GLU A 462 18.78 4.48 22.95
CA GLU A 462 19.62 4.68 24.14
C GLU A 462 20.51 3.46 24.47
N ARG A 463 20.23 2.29 23.89
CA ARG A 463 21.08 1.10 23.96
C ARG A 463 22.14 1.03 22.86
N HIS A 464 22.20 2.02 21.97
CA HIS A 464 23.02 1.99 20.77
C HIS A 464 22.71 0.80 19.87
N PHE A 465 21.46 0.31 19.87
CA PHE A 465 21.07 -0.90 19.13
C PHE A 465 21.21 -0.73 17.62
N TYR A 466 20.93 0.47 17.11
CA TYR A 466 20.96 0.80 15.68
C TYR A 466 22.33 1.28 15.19
N ASP A 467 23.26 1.56 16.10
CA ASP A 467 24.56 2.15 15.76
C ASP A 467 25.44 1.13 15.02
N GLY A 468 25.96 1.53 13.86
CA GLY A 468 26.73 0.69 12.95
C GLY A 468 25.89 -0.28 12.11
N MET A 469 24.55 -0.26 12.23
CA MET A 469 23.68 -1.18 11.49
C MET A 469 23.56 -0.81 10.03
N GLU A 470 23.51 -1.82 9.15
CA GLU A 470 23.27 -1.58 7.72
C GLU A 470 21.77 -1.38 7.41
N ILE A 471 21.50 -0.59 6.37
CA ILE A 471 20.22 -0.59 5.69
C ILE A 471 20.06 -1.94 4.99
N GLN A 472 19.01 -2.68 5.36
CA GLN A 472 18.82 -4.08 4.95
C GLN A 472 17.89 -4.22 3.75
N ARG A 473 17.04 -3.23 3.52
CA ARG A 473 16.12 -3.18 2.39
C ARG A 473 15.96 -1.73 1.93
N ALA A 474 16.10 -1.53 0.63
CA ALA A 474 15.82 -0.28 -0.06
C ALA A 474 15.35 -0.64 -1.48
N ASP A 475 14.04 -0.68 -1.69
CA ASP A 475 13.41 -1.15 -2.95
C ASP A 475 12.71 -0.02 -3.73
N GLY A 476 12.90 1.22 -3.30
CA GLY A 476 12.26 2.42 -3.86
C GLY A 476 10.84 2.67 -3.35
N PHE A 477 10.25 1.75 -2.56
CA PHE A 477 9.00 1.96 -1.85
C PHE A 477 9.24 2.14 -0.34
N VAL A 478 10.18 1.37 0.20
CA VAL A 478 10.49 1.32 1.62
C VAL A 478 12.00 1.27 1.82
N VAL A 479 12.48 1.99 2.83
CA VAL A 479 13.81 1.78 3.44
C VAL A 479 13.58 1.11 4.78
N GLN A 480 14.27 0.02 5.07
CA GLN A 480 14.09 -0.74 6.32
C GLN A 480 15.43 -1.18 6.91
N THR A 481 15.48 -1.15 8.23
CA THR A 481 16.62 -1.54 9.07
C THR A 481 16.12 -2.16 10.39
N GLY A 482 17.01 -2.51 11.31
CA GLY A 482 16.69 -2.98 12.65
C GLY A 482 16.68 -4.50 12.82
N ASP A 483 17.08 -5.26 11.80
CA ASP A 483 17.25 -6.72 11.88
C ASP A 483 18.65 -7.05 12.45
N PRO A 484 18.80 -7.69 13.61
CA PRO A 484 20.12 -7.95 14.17
C PRO A 484 20.88 -9.03 13.38
N GLU A 485 22.22 -8.98 13.42
CA GLU A 485 23.02 -10.06 12.83
C GLU A 485 22.80 -11.40 13.57
N GLY A 486 22.69 -12.49 12.82
CA GLY A 486 22.56 -13.85 13.36
C GLY A 486 21.13 -14.40 13.29
N PRO A 487 20.76 -15.36 14.15
CA PRO A 487 19.46 -16.04 14.07
C PRO A 487 18.31 -15.29 14.77
N ALA A 488 18.58 -14.16 15.41
CA ALA A 488 17.57 -13.40 16.12
C ALA A 488 16.70 -12.62 15.11
N GLU A 489 15.37 -12.70 15.23
CA GLU A 489 14.42 -11.96 14.38
C GLU A 489 13.97 -10.63 15.04
N GLY A 490 14.77 -10.08 15.98
CA GLY A 490 14.45 -8.86 16.72
C GLY A 490 15.35 -8.65 17.96
N PHE A 491 15.08 -7.60 18.74
CA PHE A 491 15.85 -7.32 19.96
C PHE A 491 15.66 -8.41 21.01
N ILE A 492 16.77 -9.00 21.46
CA ILE A 492 16.79 -9.97 22.57
C ILE A 492 17.01 -9.21 23.87
N ASP A 493 16.06 -9.29 24.79
CA ASP A 493 16.16 -8.63 26.09
C ASP A 493 17.20 -9.35 26.96
N PRO A 494 18.30 -8.68 27.37
CA PRO A 494 19.37 -9.30 28.15
C PRO A 494 18.93 -9.84 29.51
N SER A 495 17.81 -9.35 30.06
CA SER A 495 17.29 -9.80 31.36
C SER A 495 16.46 -11.07 31.26
N THR A 496 15.83 -11.32 30.11
CA THR A 496 14.94 -12.47 29.91
C THR A 496 15.47 -13.50 28.92
N GLU A 497 16.51 -13.15 28.16
CA GLU A 497 17.09 -13.94 27.04
C GLU A 497 16.06 -14.29 25.96
N LYS A 498 14.97 -13.51 25.87
CA LYS A 498 13.89 -13.68 24.89
C LYS A 498 13.77 -12.45 24.01
N THR A 499 13.25 -12.65 22.80
CA THR A 499 12.87 -11.55 21.92
C THR A 499 11.82 -10.69 22.61
N ARG A 500 12.08 -9.38 22.71
CA ARG A 500 11.09 -8.41 23.16
C ARG A 500 10.15 -8.15 22.00
N THR A 501 8.87 -8.45 22.19
CA THR A 501 7.82 -8.10 21.24
C THR A 501 6.91 -7.02 21.80
N ILE A 502 6.37 -6.20 20.89
CA ILE A 502 5.42 -5.13 21.17
C ILE A 502 4.14 -5.32 20.33
N PRO A 503 2.99 -4.86 20.83
CA PRO A 503 1.72 -4.97 20.12
C PRO A 503 1.66 -4.06 18.90
N LEU A 504 0.80 -4.41 17.93
CA LEU A 504 0.31 -3.45 16.95
C LEU A 504 -0.48 -2.36 17.70
N GLU A 505 -0.12 -1.11 17.50
CA GLU A 505 -0.68 0.04 18.22
C GLU A 505 -1.25 1.04 17.21
N LEU A 506 -2.55 1.31 17.30
CA LEU A 506 -3.27 2.13 16.34
C LEU A 506 -4.17 3.15 17.05
N MET A 507 -3.86 4.43 16.91
CA MET A 507 -4.73 5.51 17.38
C MET A 507 -5.68 5.96 16.28
N VAL A 508 -6.98 5.75 16.48
CA VAL A 508 -8.04 6.13 15.54
C VAL A 508 -8.54 7.54 15.83
N GLU A 509 -8.86 8.30 14.79
CA GLU A 509 -9.50 9.60 14.94
C GLU A 509 -10.85 9.49 15.66
N GLY A 510 -11.08 10.36 16.64
CA GLY A 510 -12.28 10.34 17.48
C GLY A 510 -12.21 9.41 18.70
N GLU A 511 -11.26 8.49 18.74
CA GLU A 511 -11.04 7.62 19.91
C GLU A 511 -10.21 8.30 20.99
N LYS A 512 -10.41 7.86 22.25
CA LYS A 512 -9.74 8.43 23.43
C LYS A 512 -8.39 7.78 23.74
N ALA A 513 -8.17 6.56 23.26
CA ALA A 513 -6.96 5.78 23.48
C ALA A 513 -6.70 4.86 22.27
N PRO A 514 -5.43 4.45 22.04
CA PRO A 514 -5.10 3.56 20.93
C PRO A 514 -5.66 2.15 21.16
N VAL A 515 -5.94 1.47 20.05
CA VAL A 515 -6.27 0.06 20.02
C VAL A 515 -4.99 -0.76 19.89
N TYR A 516 -4.91 -1.86 20.62
CA TYR A 516 -3.75 -2.74 20.67
C TYR A 516 -4.06 -4.12 20.09
N GLY A 517 -3.11 -4.68 19.35
CA GLY A 517 -3.10 -6.07 18.88
C GLY A 517 -4.11 -6.45 17.81
N ALA A 518 -4.84 -5.48 17.25
CA ALA A 518 -5.80 -5.70 16.18
C ALA A 518 -5.61 -4.68 15.06
N THR A 519 -5.77 -5.12 13.82
CA THR A 519 -5.82 -4.23 12.64
C THR A 519 -7.19 -3.57 12.52
N LEU A 520 -7.27 -2.45 11.79
CA LEU A 520 -8.58 -1.83 11.49
C LEU A 520 -9.52 -2.78 10.73
N GLU A 521 -8.97 -3.67 9.91
CA GLU A 521 -9.72 -4.68 9.17
C GLU A 521 -10.38 -5.70 10.10
N GLU A 522 -9.65 -6.23 11.08
CA GLU A 522 -10.17 -7.17 12.09
C GLU A 522 -11.22 -6.53 13.00
N LEU A 523 -11.10 -5.23 13.25
CA LEU A 523 -12.08 -4.43 14.01
C LEU A 523 -13.32 -4.06 13.18
N GLY A 524 -13.33 -4.34 11.87
CA GLY A 524 -14.39 -3.92 10.96
C GLY A 524 -14.40 -2.42 10.62
N LEU A 525 -13.32 -1.70 10.93
CA LEU A 525 -13.15 -0.26 10.80
C LEU A 525 -12.52 0.14 9.45
N TYR A 526 -13.05 -0.35 8.34
CA TYR A 526 -12.47 -0.19 6.99
C TYR A 526 -12.34 1.26 6.49
N LYS A 527 -13.05 2.21 7.11
CA LYS A 527 -13.05 3.64 6.74
C LYS A 527 -12.47 4.54 7.83
N ALA A 528 -12.05 3.97 8.95
CA ALA A 528 -11.47 4.75 10.03
C ALA A 528 -10.12 5.33 9.60
N GLN A 529 -9.82 6.55 10.06
CA GLN A 529 -8.53 7.19 9.85
C GLN A 529 -7.70 7.08 11.12
N THR A 530 -6.39 6.86 10.96
CA THR A 530 -5.44 6.91 12.07
C THR A 530 -4.97 8.35 12.28
N LYS A 531 -4.73 8.73 13.54
CA LYS A 531 -4.15 10.05 13.87
C LYS A 531 -2.74 10.23 13.30
N LEU A 532 -2.01 9.13 13.13
CA LEU A 532 -0.74 9.08 12.42
C LEU A 532 -0.93 8.27 11.13
N PRO A 533 -1.25 8.91 10.00
CA PRO A 533 -1.44 8.23 8.73
C PRO A 533 -0.12 8.11 7.94
N PHE A 534 -0.06 7.14 7.03
CA PHE A 534 1.07 6.93 6.11
C PHE A 534 1.12 7.94 4.94
N ASN A 535 0.71 9.19 5.15
CA ASN A 535 0.51 10.18 4.08
C ASN A 535 1.77 10.93 3.64
N ALA A 536 2.77 11.04 4.52
CA ALA A 536 3.99 11.79 4.26
C ALA A 536 5.11 10.89 3.73
N PHE A 537 5.94 11.46 2.85
CA PHE A 537 7.24 10.88 2.51
C PHE A 537 8.10 10.81 3.78
N GLY A 538 8.77 9.68 4.02
CA GLY A 538 9.54 9.48 5.25
C GLY A 538 8.68 9.15 6.48
N THR A 539 7.43 8.71 6.31
CA THR A 539 6.65 8.16 7.43
C THR A 539 7.36 6.96 8.03
N MET A 540 7.60 6.97 9.34
CA MET A 540 8.31 5.94 10.08
C MET A 540 7.33 5.01 10.81
N ALA A 541 7.49 3.70 10.61
CA ALA A 541 6.63 2.69 11.20
C ALA A 541 7.38 1.44 11.63
N MET A 542 6.79 0.72 12.58
CA MET A 542 7.35 -0.53 13.11
C MET A 542 7.03 -1.70 12.16
N ALA A 543 8.06 -2.45 11.77
CA ALA A 543 7.88 -3.68 11.03
C ALA A 543 7.38 -4.79 11.96
N ARG A 544 6.56 -5.69 11.42
CA ARG A 544 5.95 -6.81 12.13
C ARG A 544 5.65 -7.95 11.15
N ASP A 545 5.49 -9.17 11.64
CA ASP A 545 5.02 -10.31 10.84
C ASP A 545 3.59 -10.10 10.32
N GLU A 546 3.35 -10.43 9.05
CA GLU A 546 2.08 -10.18 8.35
C GLU A 546 0.84 -10.72 9.11
N PHE A 547 0.98 -11.90 9.72
CA PHE A 547 -0.10 -12.64 10.37
C PHE A 547 -0.06 -12.62 11.91
N GLU A 548 0.87 -11.89 12.51
CA GLU A 548 0.97 -11.78 13.97
C GLU A 548 1.10 -10.32 14.38
N ASN A 549 -0.01 -9.73 14.84
CA ASN A 549 -0.07 -8.31 15.15
C ASN A 549 0.89 -7.89 16.27
N ASN A 550 1.21 -8.78 17.21
CA ASN A 550 2.04 -8.50 18.37
C ASN A 550 3.49 -8.99 18.22
N SER A 551 3.99 -9.00 16.98
CA SER A 551 5.34 -9.45 16.63
C SER A 551 6.36 -8.33 16.42
N GLY A 552 5.94 -7.06 16.50
CA GLY A 552 6.87 -5.93 16.34
C GLY A 552 8.00 -5.99 17.37
N SER A 553 9.22 -5.60 17.01
CA SER A 553 10.37 -5.67 17.90
C SER A 553 11.34 -4.50 17.66
N SER A 554 12.37 -4.69 16.84
CA SER A 554 13.41 -3.69 16.59
C SER A 554 13.44 -3.14 15.17
N GLN A 555 12.81 -3.85 14.22
CA GLN A 555 12.83 -3.49 12.82
C GLN A 555 11.91 -2.30 12.53
N VAL A 556 12.44 -1.26 11.89
CA VAL A 556 11.73 -0.04 11.53
C VAL A 556 11.87 0.23 10.04
N PHE A 557 10.86 0.87 9.47
CA PHE A 557 10.88 1.23 8.06
C PHE A 557 10.33 2.62 7.80
N TRP A 558 10.84 3.24 6.74
CA TRP A 558 10.39 4.52 6.22
C TRP A 558 9.73 4.35 4.86
N LEU A 559 8.58 4.99 4.69
CA LEU A 559 7.85 4.97 3.43
C LEU A 559 8.43 6.01 2.46
N LEU A 560 8.99 5.57 1.33
CA LEU A 560 9.52 6.42 0.26
C LEU A 560 8.49 6.80 -0.80
N LYS A 561 7.23 6.42 -0.60
CA LYS A 561 6.17 6.68 -1.57
C LYS A 561 5.11 7.54 -0.95
N GLU A 562 4.89 8.72 -1.53
CA GLU A 562 3.67 9.48 -1.28
C GLU A 562 2.47 8.57 -1.54
N SER A 563 1.58 8.42 -0.56
CA SER A 563 0.51 7.43 -0.62
C SER A 563 -0.31 7.58 -1.89
N GLU A 564 -0.33 6.54 -2.71
CA GLU A 564 -1.42 6.34 -3.64
C GLU A 564 -2.62 5.91 -2.80
N LEU A 565 -3.36 6.89 -2.27
CA LEU A 565 -4.58 6.64 -1.53
C LEU A 565 -5.53 5.74 -2.32
N THR A 566 -6.33 4.92 -1.66
CA THR A 566 -7.47 4.22 -2.29
C THR A 566 -8.50 5.23 -2.83
N PRO A 567 -9.52 4.82 -3.63
CA PRO A 567 -10.63 5.69 -4.01
C PRO A 567 -11.41 6.29 -2.83
N SER A 568 -11.24 5.76 -1.61
CA SER A 568 -11.79 6.29 -0.38
C SER A 568 -10.80 7.15 0.41
N ASN A 569 -9.76 7.68 -0.23
CA ASN A 569 -8.72 8.49 0.41
C ASN A 569 -8.01 7.84 1.62
N ALA A 570 -7.97 6.51 1.71
CA ALA A 570 -7.27 5.78 2.78
C ALA A 570 -5.94 5.21 2.28
N ASN A 571 -4.87 5.25 3.08
CA ASN A 571 -3.65 4.54 2.75
C ASN A 571 -3.84 3.03 3.00
N ILE A 572 -3.28 2.18 2.14
CA ILE A 572 -3.38 0.72 2.26
C ILE A 572 -2.59 0.19 3.47
N LEU A 573 -1.61 0.96 3.95
CA LEU A 573 -0.81 0.65 5.14
C LEU A 573 -1.47 1.14 6.44
N ASP A 574 -2.39 2.13 6.36
CA ASP A 574 -3.10 2.62 7.53
C ASP A 574 -3.89 1.48 8.16
N GLY A 575 -3.76 1.36 9.48
CA GLY A 575 -4.43 0.30 10.24
C GLY A 575 -3.80 -1.09 10.15
N ARG A 576 -2.65 -1.24 9.46
CA ARG A 576 -1.90 -2.50 9.38
C ARG A 576 -0.52 -2.44 10.05
N TYR A 577 0.01 -1.24 10.23
CA TYR A 577 1.30 -1.00 10.89
C TYR A 577 1.18 0.17 11.87
N ALA A 578 1.96 0.12 12.95
CA ALA A 578 2.06 1.22 13.91
C ALA A 578 3.00 2.29 13.36
N VAL A 579 2.42 3.41 12.90
CA VAL A 579 3.17 4.65 12.63
C VAL A 579 3.47 5.30 13.97
N PHE A 580 4.71 5.69 14.19
CA PHE A 580 5.13 6.29 15.45
C PHE A 580 6.08 7.49 15.28
N GLY A 581 6.41 7.87 14.05
CA GLY A 581 7.21 9.05 13.80
C GLY A 581 7.24 9.48 12.33
N TYR A 582 7.82 10.66 12.10
CA TYR A 582 8.01 11.21 10.77
C TYR A 582 9.38 11.87 10.66
N VAL A 583 10.04 11.70 9.51
CA VAL A 583 11.23 12.49 9.15
C VAL A 583 10.78 13.90 8.78
N THR A 584 11.36 14.92 9.41
CA THR A 584 10.96 16.34 9.26
C THR A 584 12.06 17.23 8.67
N ILE A 585 13.28 16.70 8.55
CA ILE A 585 14.41 17.33 7.88
C ILE A 585 15.16 16.27 7.07
N ASN A 586 15.54 16.64 5.85
CA ASN A 586 16.30 15.80 4.91
C ASN A 586 15.52 14.57 4.43
N GLU A 587 14.20 14.59 4.53
CA GLU A 587 13.32 13.49 4.11
C GLU A 587 13.61 13.05 2.68
N ASP A 588 13.78 13.97 1.72
CA ASP A 588 14.02 13.65 0.30
C ASP A 588 15.25 12.73 0.06
N TYR A 589 16.27 12.82 0.92
CA TYR A 589 17.49 12.01 0.81
C TYR A 589 17.28 10.55 1.26
N LEU A 590 16.12 10.20 1.84
CA LEU A 590 15.82 8.79 2.12
C LEU A 590 15.74 7.97 0.81
N ALA A 591 15.40 8.60 -0.32
CA ALA A 591 15.39 7.94 -1.63
C ALA A 591 16.79 7.56 -2.12
N ASP A 592 17.84 8.21 -1.60
CA ASP A 592 19.22 7.92 -1.97
C ASP A 592 19.82 6.76 -1.18
N LEU A 593 19.15 6.30 -0.12
CA LEU A 593 19.59 5.19 0.71
C LEU A 593 19.48 3.86 -0.03
N LYS A 594 20.51 3.03 0.12
CA LYS A 594 20.66 1.73 -0.54
C LYS A 594 20.97 0.65 0.47
N VAL A 595 20.74 -0.61 0.07
CA VAL A 595 21.17 -1.77 0.85
C VAL A 595 22.68 -1.70 1.08
N GLY A 596 23.08 -1.81 2.34
CA GLY A 596 24.48 -1.72 2.77
C GLY A 596 24.95 -0.34 3.22
N ASP A 597 24.15 0.73 3.07
CA ASP A 597 24.44 2.00 3.74
C ASP A 597 24.41 1.81 5.26
N ILE A 598 25.19 2.61 6.01
CA ILE A 598 25.42 2.35 7.44
C ILE A 598 24.78 3.47 8.26
N ILE A 599 23.93 3.11 9.21
CA ILE A 599 23.50 4.01 10.29
C ILE A 599 24.69 4.16 11.23
N GLU A 600 25.39 5.29 11.16
CA GLU A 600 26.54 5.54 12.04
C GLU A 600 26.10 5.67 13.49
N SER A 601 25.00 6.41 13.70
CA SER A 601 24.38 6.55 15.02
C SER A 601 22.95 7.04 14.93
N ILE A 602 22.12 6.65 15.89
CA ILE A 602 20.87 7.35 16.20
C ILE A 602 21.00 7.96 17.60
N GLN A 603 20.67 9.25 17.76
CA GLN A 603 20.80 9.95 19.04
C GLN A 603 19.53 10.70 19.39
N VAL A 604 19.09 10.63 20.64
CA VAL A 604 17.97 11.44 21.13
C VAL A 604 18.46 12.88 21.35
N VAL A 605 17.84 13.83 20.65
CA VAL A 605 18.19 15.25 20.71
C VAL A 605 17.32 15.98 21.72
N SER A 606 16.05 15.59 21.84
CA SER A 606 15.11 16.18 22.78
C SER A 606 14.03 15.16 23.20
N GLY A 607 13.39 15.40 24.36
CA GLY A 607 12.24 14.62 24.81
C GLY A 607 12.56 13.29 25.51
N LEU A 608 13.84 12.99 25.80
CA LEU A 608 14.23 11.78 26.54
C LEU A 608 13.54 11.67 27.91
N GLN A 609 13.28 12.80 28.57
CA GLN A 609 12.55 12.86 29.85
C GLN A 609 11.11 12.31 29.76
N ASN A 610 10.54 12.20 28.55
CA ASN A 610 9.22 11.62 28.33
C ASN A 610 9.26 10.09 28.27
N LEU A 611 10.44 9.47 28.20
CA LEU A 611 10.59 8.02 28.25
C LEU A 611 10.42 7.53 29.69
N VAL A 612 9.49 6.61 29.90
CA VAL A 612 9.17 6.00 31.19
C VAL A 612 9.44 4.51 31.12
N ASN A 613 9.86 3.93 32.26
CA ASN A 613 10.32 2.54 32.37
C ASN A 613 11.45 2.17 31.39
N PRO A 614 12.52 2.99 31.28
CA PRO A 614 13.67 2.61 30.47
C PRO A 614 14.26 1.31 31.01
N THR A 615 14.65 0.44 30.10
CA THR A 615 15.28 -0.84 30.43
C THR A 615 16.79 -0.81 30.23
N TYR A 616 17.32 0.20 29.53
CA TYR A 616 18.75 0.43 29.43
C TYR A 616 19.33 0.80 30.80
N LYS A 617 20.58 0.41 31.05
CA LYS A 617 21.28 0.82 32.24
C LYS A 617 21.77 2.25 32.00
N ILE A 618 21.17 3.23 32.68
CA ILE A 618 21.76 4.58 32.78
C ILE A 618 23.11 4.38 33.47
N ALA A 619 24.21 4.50 32.73
CA ALA A 619 25.53 4.63 33.35
C ALA A 619 25.52 5.98 34.07
N GLY A 620 25.45 5.93 35.40
CA GLY A 620 25.46 7.12 36.26
C GLY A 620 26.80 7.82 36.32
#